data_AF-A0A7K4USG4-F1
#
_entry.id   AF-A0A7K4USG4-F1
#
_cell.length_a   1.000
_cell.length_b   1.000
_cell.length_c   1.000
_cell.angle_alpha   90.00
_cell.angle_beta   90.00
_cell.angle_gamma   90.00
#
_symmetry.space_group_name_H-M   'P 1'
#
loop_
_entity.id
_entity.type
_entity.pdbx_description
1 polymer ?
#
loop_
_entity_poly.entity_id
_entity_poly.type
_entity_poly.pdbx_seq_one_letter_code
_entity_poly.pdbx_strand_id
1 'polypeptide(L)' 'YAQHQQVRQIRKKMMEIMTREVQTNDLKEVVNKLIPDSIGKDIEKACQSIYPLHDVYVRKVKMLKKPKFE' A
#
# COMPACT_ATOMS: atom_id res chain seq x y z
N TYR A 1 0.16 10.87 20.35
CA TYR A 1 0.11 9.42 20.07
C TYR A 1 -1.26 9.07 19.52
N ALA A 2 -1.33 8.34 18.41
CA ALA A 2 -2.60 7.89 17.86
C ALA A 2 -3.29 6.90 18.80
N GLN A 3 -4.59 7.05 19.01
CA GLN A 3 -5.40 6.12 19.79
C GLN A 3 -5.53 4.77 19.08
N HIS A 4 -5.79 3.70 19.85
CA HIS A 4 -5.87 2.34 19.30
C HIS A 4 -6.89 2.21 18.16
N GLN A 5 -8.03 2.91 18.27
CA GLN A 5 -9.05 2.95 17.22
C GLN A 5 -8.55 3.59 15.93
N GLN A 6 -7.81 4.70 16.01
CA GLN A 6 -7.20 5.37 14.85
C GLN A 6 -6.20 4.44 14.16
N VAL A 7 -5.36 3.73 14.93
CA VAL A 7 -4.39 2.76 14.38
C VAL A 7 -5.10 1.64 13.61
N ARG A 8 -6.23 1.13 14.13
CA ARG A 8 -7.02 0.10 13.42
C ARG A 8 -7.62 0.63 12.12
N GLN A 9 -8.12 1.86 12.12
CA GLN A 9 -8.66 2.50 10.92
C GLN A 9 -7.58 2.73 9.86
N ILE A 10 -6.38 3.21 10.26
CA ILE A 10 -5.23 3.40 9.37
C ILE A 10 -4.84 2.06 8.72
N ARG A 11 -4.69 0.99 9.51
CA ARG A 11 -4.37 -0.35 8.97
C ARG A 11 -5.42 -0.85 7.98
N LYS A 12 -6.71 -0.61 8.25
CA LYS A 12 -7.79 -0.98 7.34
C LYS A 12 -7.66 -0.23 6.00
N LYS A 13 -7.40 1.08 6.05
CA LYS A 13 -7.26 1.91 4.84
C LYS A 13 -6.01 1.56 4.03
N MET A 14 -4.88 1.27 4.70
CA MET A 14 -3.66 0.76 4.07
C MET A 14 -3.93 -0.52 3.27
N MET A 15 -4.59 -1.51 3.89
CA MET A 15 -4.88 -2.78 3.21
C MET A 15 -5.84 -2.59 2.03
N GLU A 16 -6.87 -1.75 2.18
CA GLU A 16 -7.84 -1.46 1.12
C GLU A 16 -7.16 -0.88 -0.13
N ILE A 17 -6.30 0.14 0.05
CA ILE A 17 -5.59 0.80 -1.05
C ILE A 17 -4.60 -0.18 -1.70
N MET A 18 -3.77 -0.87 -0.90
CA MET A 18 -2.82 -1.84 -1.44
C MET A 18 -3.50 -2.95 -2.24
N THR A 19 -4.63 -3.45 -1.74
CA THR A 19 -5.37 -4.53 -2.38
C THR A 19 -5.96 -4.06 -3.71
N ARG A 20 -6.56 -2.86 -3.74
CA ARG A 20 -7.09 -2.25 -4.95
C ARG A 20 -6.01 -2.07 -6.01
N GLU A 21 -4.87 -1.47 -5.66
CA GLU A 21 -3.80 -1.14 -6.62
C GLU A 21 -3.07 -2.37 -7.20
N VAL A 22 -3.09 -3.51 -6.49
CA VAL A 22 -2.41 -4.74 -6.90
C VAL A 22 -3.35 -5.72 -7.58
N GLN A 23 -4.62 -5.80 -7.18
CA GLN A 23 -5.57 -6.76 -7.77
C GLN A 23 -5.98 -6.40 -9.20
N THR A 24 -5.99 -5.11 -9.53
CA THR A 24 -6.42 -4.63 -10.85
C THR A 24 -5.30 -4.61 -11.90
N ASN A 25 -4.06 -4.88 -11.51
CA ASN A 25 -2.88 -4.59 -12.32
C ASN A 25 -1.94 -5.80 -12.41
N ASP A 26 -1.29 -5.95 -13.57
CA ASP A 26 -0.27 -6.97 -13.77
C ASP A 26 1.05 -6.58 -13.07
N LEU A 27 1.94 -7.57 -12.91
CA LEU A 27 3.21 -7.39 -12.20
C LEU A 27 4.07 -6.25 -12.77
N LYS A 28 4.06 -6.06 -14.09
CA LYS A 28 4.77 -4.97 -14.78
C LYS A 28 4.27 -3.59 -14.31
N GLU A 29 2.97 -3.42 -14.22
CA GLU A 29 2.35 -2.17 -13.79
C GLU A 29 2.54 -1.93 -12.30
N VAL A 30 2.47 -2.99 -11.47
CA VAL A 30 2.76 -2.89 -10.04
C VAL A 30 4.20 -2.42 -9.81
N VAL A 31 5.17 -2.94 -10.56
CA VAL A 31 6.57 -2.47 -10.48
C VAL A 31 6.69 -0.99 -10.85
N ASN A 32 6.00 -0.54 -11.89
CA ASN A 32 5.99 0.87 -12.29
C ASN A 32 5.42 1.81 -11.21
N LYS A 33 4.46 1.33 -10.40
CA LYS A 33 3.92 2.07 -9.23
C LYS A 33 4.87 2.06 -8.03
N LEU A 34 5.64 0.99 -7.85
CA LEU A 34 6.59 0.84 -6.74
C LEU A 34 7.86 1.69 -6.91
N ILE A 35 8.34 1.91 -8.14
CA ILE A 35 9.53 2.74 -8.41
C ILE A 35 9.40 4.17 -7.82
N PRO A 36 8.30 4.91 -8.08
CA PRO A 36 8.08 6.24 -7.49
C PRO A 36 7.37 6.20 -6.12
N ASP A 37 7.12 5.01 -5.56
CA ASP A 37 6.32 4.73 -4.37
C ASP A 37 4.96 5.46 -4.35
N SER A 38 4.19 5.32 -5.44
CA SER A 38 2.88 5.98 -5.55
C SER A 38 1.87 5.45 -4.53
N ILE A 39 1.97 4.16 -4.18
CA ILE A 39 1.09 3.51 -3.20
C ILE A 39 1.30 4.10 -1.80
N GLY A 40 2.55 4.36 -1.40
CA GLY A 40 2.86 5.01 -0.11
C GLY A 40 2.24 6.40 -0.02
N LYS A 41 2.38 7.21 -1.08
CA LYS A 41 1.81 8.57 -1.16
C LYS A 41 0.28 8.59 -1.12
N ASP A 42 -0.38 7.65 -1.80
CA ASP A 42 -1.84 7.53 -1.77
C ASP A 42 -2.35 7.17 -0.37
N ILE A 43 -1.62 6.30 0.34
CA ILE A 43 -1.93 5.96 1.73
C ILE A 43 -1.78 7.18 2.64
N GLU A 44 -0.69 7.93 2.52
CA GLU A 44 -0.43 9.14 3.31
C GLU A 44 -1.59 10.14 3.13
N LYS A 45 -1.96 10.42 1.88
CA LYS A 45 -3.07 11.33 1.55
C LYS A 45 -4.41 10.84 2.09
N ALA A 46 -4.72 9.55 1.96
CA ALA A 46 -5.99 8.99 2.42
C ALA A 46 -6.09 8.95 3.96
N CYS A 47 -4.98 8.68 4.64
CA CYS A 47 -4.93 8.57 6.11
C CYS A 47 -4.85 9.93 6.81
N GLN A 48 -4.54 11.02 6.10
CA GLN A 48 -4.47 12.39 6.64
C GLN A 48 -5.73 12.81 7.42
N SER A 49 -6.90 12.29 7.03
CA SER A 49 -8.19 12.53 7.73
C SER A 49 -8.32 11.84 9.10
N ILE A 50 -7.56 10.78 9.35
CA ILE A 50 -7.60 10.00 10.59
C ILE A 50 -6.49 10.47 11.53
N TYR A 51 -5.26 10.53 11.01
CA TYR A 51 -4.06 10.93 11.73
C TYR A 51 -2.97 11.29 10.72
N PRO A 52 -2.21 12.39 10.91
CA PRO A 52 -1.11 12.72 10.01
C PRO A 52 -0.02 11.65 10.10
N LEU A 53 0.33 11.06 8.96
CA LEU A 53 1.41 10.08 8.85
C LEU A 53 2.60 10.72 8.13
N HIS A 54 3.80 10.29 8.51
CA HIS A 54 5.04 10.61 7.82
C HIS A 54 5.78 9.30 7.55
N ASP A 55 6.63 9.29 6.52
CA ASP A 55 7.45 8.15 6.12
C ASP A 55 6.65 6.87 5.85
N VAL A 56 5.69 6.97 4.93
CA VAL A 56 4.88 5.82 4.49
C VAL A 56 5.51 5.19 3.25
N TYR A 57 6.05 3.98 3.41
CA TYR A 57 6.70 3.24 2.31
C TYR A 57 6.37 1.74 2.32
N VAL A 58 6.43 1.11 1.15
CA VAL A 58 6.33 -0.36 1.03
C VAL A 58 7.65 -1.00 1.44
N ARG A 59 7.73 -1.48 2.69
CA ARG A 59 8.97 -2.05 3.25
C ARG A 59 9.48 -3.31 2.54
N LYS A 60 8.59 -4.16 2.04
CA LYS A 60 8.96 -5.44 1.40
C LYS A 60 7.85 -5.99 0.53
N VAL A 61 8.19 -6.42 -0.68
CA VAL A 61 7.33 -7.23 -1.56
C VAL A 61 7.94 -8.63 -1.70
N LYS A 62 7.11 -9.68 -1.60
CA LYS A 62 7.57 -11.07 -1.73
C LYS A 62 6.69 -11.82 -2.73
N MET A 63 7.34 -12.45 -3.71
CA MET A 63 6.67 -13.38 -4.61
C MET A 63 6.42 -14.71 -3.90
N LEU A 64 5.15 -15.09 -3.74
CA LEU A 64 4.75 -16.36 -3.11
C LEU A 64 4.62 -17.49 -4.13
N LYS A 65 4.03 -17.20 -5.29
CA LYS A 65 3.89 -18.13 -6.41
C LYS A 65 4.40 -17.42 -7.66
N LYS A 66 5.22 -18.11 -8.45
CA LYS A 66 5.64 -17.65 -9.77
C LYS A 66 4.79 -18.37 -10.81
N PRO A 67 4.29 -17.68 -11.85
CA PRO A 67 3.68 -18.37 -12.98
C PRO A 67 4.72 -19.31 -13.60
N LYS A 68 4.26 -20.45 -14.15
CA LYS A 68 5.14 -21.28 -14.98
C LYS A 68 5.52 -20.44 -16.20
N PHE A 69 6.82 -20.39 -16.49
CA PHE A 69 7.35 -19.82 -17.71
C PHE A 69 6.89 -20.70 -18.88
N GLU A 70 6.49 -20.11 -20.00
CA GLU A 70 6.43 -20.85 -21.28
C GLU A 70 7.85 -21.17 -21.77
#